data_AF-A0A7W1Z8T9-F1
#
_entry.id   AF-A0A7W1Z8T9-F1
#
_cell.length_a   1.000
_cell.length_b   1.000
_cell.length_c   1.000
_cell.angle_alpha   90.00
_cell.angle_beta   90.00
_cell.angle_gamma   90.00
#
_symmetry.space_group_name_H-M   'P 1'
#
loop_
_entity.id
_entity.type
_entity.pdbx_description
1 polymer ?
#
loop_
_entity_poly.entity_id
_entity_poly.type
_entity_poly.pdbx_seq_one_letter_code
_entity_poly.pdbx_strand_id
1 'polypeptide(L)' 'MIAGFFEVPASLLAWFYGLTGSYGVAIALIAVVVMALITPLTLKSTKGMLEMQRLGPEMRR' A
#
# COMPACT_ATOMS: atom_id res chain seq x y z
N MET A 1 8.78 25.51 -9.14
CA MET A 1 7.66 24.55 -9.31
C MET A 1 7.95 23.12 -8.86
N ILE A 2 9.18 22.75 -8.49
CA ILE A 2 9.52 21.38 -8.05
C ILE A 2 9.62 21.25 -6.50
N ALA A 3 9.88 22.36 -5.79
CA ALA A 3 10.04 22.37 -4.33
C ALA A 3 8.79 21.91 -3.57
N GLY A 4 7.60 22.41 -3.93
CA GLY A 4 6.35 22.06 -3.26
C GLY A 4 5.96 20.58 -3.36
N PHE A 5 6.43 19.85 -4.38
CA PHE A 5 6.14 18.41 -4.51
C PHE A 5 6.91 17.57 -3.47
N PHE A 6 8.13 18.00 -3.10
CA PHE A 6 8.94 17.29 -2.12
C PHE A 6 8.61 17.65 -0.68
N GLU A 7 7.98 18.81 -0.43
CA GLU A 7 7.59 19.26 0.91
C GLU A 7 6.51 18.38 1.55
N VAL A 8 5.57 17.85 0.76
CA VAL A 8 4.48 16.99 1.26
C VAL A 8 5.00 15.65 1.82
N PRO A 9 5.77 14.84 1.07
CA PRO A 9 6.35 13.61 1.63
C PRO A 9 7.41 13.90 2.71
N ALA A 10 8.15 15.01 2.60
CA ALA A 10 9.15 15.37 3.62
C ALA A 10 8.50 15.74 4.97
N SER A 11 7.40 16.50 4.96
CA SER A 11 6.66 16.84 6.19
C SER A 11 6.00 15.62 6.82
N LEU A 12 5.46 14.70 6.00
CA LEU A 12 4.93 13.43 6.48
C LEU A 12 6.03 12.59 7.14
N LEU A 13 7.19 12.47 6.51
CA LEU A 13 8.32 11.72 7.03
C LEU A 13 8.89 12.35 8.30
N ALA A 14 8.96 13.68 8.39
CA ALA A 14 9.37 14.40 9.59
C ALA A 14 8.40 14.18 10.77
N TRP A 15 7.09 14.09 10.51
CA TRP A 15 6.09 13.78 11.53
C TRP A 15 6.25 12.35 12.08
N PHE A 16 6.43 11.36 11.20
CA PHE A 16 6.71 9.98 11.62
C PHE A 16 8.07 9.85 12.33
N TYR A 17 9.07 10.61 11.89
CA TYR A 17 10.39 10.66 12.52
C TYR A 17 10.32 11.24 13.94
N GLY A 18 9.52 12.29 14.16
CA GLY A 18 9.33 12.89 15.48
C GLY A 18 8.77 11.92 16.54
N LEU A 19 8.03 10.90 16.11
CA LEU A 19 7.47 9.86 17.00
C LEU A 19 8.42 8.68 17.26
N THR A 20 9.37 8.40 16.36
CA THR A 20 10.20 7.18 16.41
C THR A 20 11.68 7.43 16.63
N GLY A 21 12.17 8.65 16.36
CA GLY A 21 13.58 9.04 16.53
C GLY A 21 14.56 8.34 15.58
N SER A 22 14.08 7.52 14.64
CA SER A 22 14.89 6.78 13.68
C SER A 22 14.25 6.78 12.30
N TYR A 23 15.00 7.21 11.29
CA TYR A 23 14.55 7.23 9.90
C TYR A 23 14.18 5.84 9.37
N GLY A 24 14.91 4.79 9.80
CA GLY A 24 14.61 3.41 9.38
C GLY A 24 13.25 2.93 9.87
N VAL A 25 12.90 3.27 11.13
CA VAL A 25 11.61 2.90 11.73
C VAL A 25 10.47 3.72 11.13
N ALA A 26 10.68 5.03 10.93
CA ALA A 26 9.69 5.90 10.30
C ALA A 26 9.31 5.42 8.88
N ILE A 27 10.31 5.08 8.06
CA ILE A 27 10.09 4.58 6.69
C ILE A 27 9.38 3.21 6.71
N ALA A 28 9.79 2.29 7.60
CA ALA A 28 9.15 0.99 7.74
C ALA A 28 7.67 1.12 8.15
N LEU A 29 7.34 2.03 9.07
CA LEU A 29 5.96 2.32 9.47
C LEU A 29 5.11 2.83 8.31
N ILE A 30 5.65 3.78 7.51
CA ILE A 30 4.97 4.28 6.32
C ILE A 30 4.69 3.13 5.35
N ALA A 31 5.68 2.26 5.10
CA ALA A 31 5.50 1.11 4.22
C ALA A 31 4.41 0.15 4.71
N VAL A 32 4.35 -0.13 6.02
CA VAL A 32 3.31 -0.97 6.63
C VAL A 32 1.93 -0.32 6.50
N VAL A 33 1.81 0.99 6.72
CA VAL A 33 0.54 1.72 6.56
C VAL A 33 0.06 1.66 5.11
N VAL A 34 0.95 1.92 4.15
CA VAL A 34 0.64 1.83 2.71
C VAL A 34 0.20 0.41 2.35
N MET A 35 0.92 -0.61 2.83
CA MET A 35 0.57 -2.01 2.60
C MET A 35 -0.78 -2.36 3.22
N ALA A 36 -1.09 -1.89 4.42
CA ALA A 36 -2.40 -2.11 5.07
C ALA A 36 -3.55 -1.46 4.28
N LEU A 37 -3.34 -0.29 3.66
CA LEU A 37 -4.31 0.38 2.80
C LEU A 37 -4.50 -0.34 1.45
N ILE A 38 -3.43 -0.88 0.88
CA ILE A 38 -3.47 -1.60 -0.41
C ILE A 38 -3.98 -3.04 -0.24
N THR A 39 -3.71 -3.69 0.89
CA THR A 39 -4.13 -5.09 1.17
C THR A 39 -5.62 -5.35 0.90
N PRO A 40 -6.60 -4.53 1.34
CA PRO A 40 -8.00 -4.75 1.00
C PRO A 40 -8.29 -4.64 -0.50
N LEU A 41 -7.57 -3.76 -1.22
CA LEU A 41 -7.64 -3.67 -2.68
C LEU A 41 -7.08 -4.94 -3.34
N THR A 42 -5.95 -5.43 -2.86
CA THR A 42 -5.35 -6.69 -3.32
C THR A 42 -6.29 -7.87 -3.09
N LEU A 43 -6.88 -7.98 -1.89
CA LEU A 43 -7.86 -9.03 -1.57
C LEU A 43 -9.09 -8.98 -2.48
N LYS A 44 -9.59 -7.78 -2.79
CA LYS A 44 -10.72 -7.60 -3.72
C LYS A 44 -10.36 -8.06 -5.14
N SER A 45 -9.15 -7.74 -5.60
CA SER A 45 -8.62 -8.21 -6.89
C SER A 45 -8.48 -9.73 -6.92
N THR A 46 -7.93 -10.33 -5.86
CA THR A 46 -7.76 -11.79 -5.73
C THR A 46 -9.09 -12.54 -5.73
N LYS A 47 -10.13 -11.99 -5.09
CA LYS A 47 -11.47 -12.61 -5.08
C LYS A 47 -12.06 -12.76 -6.48
N GLY A 48 -11.96 -11.73 -7.31
CA GLY A 48 -12.46 -11.77 -8.70
C GLY A 48 -11.71 -12.80 -9.56
N MET A 49 -10.42 -12.98 -9.31
CA MET A 49 -9.62 -14.01 -9.97
C MET A 49 -10.06 -15.43 -9.58
N LEU A 50 -10.36 -15.67 -8.30
CA LEU A 50 -10.85 -16.97 -7.82
C LEU A 50 -12.22 -17.33 -8.41
N GLU A 51 -13.11 -16.36 -8.59
CA GLU A 51 -14.43 -16.57 -9.17
C GLU A 51 -14.33 -16.92 -10.67
N MET A 52 -13.44 -16.24 -11.40
CA MET A 52 -13.13 -16.57 -12.79
C MET A 52 -12.45 -17.95 -12.95
N GLN A 53 -11.60 -18.35 -12.00
CA GLN A 53 -10.99 -19.69 -11.97
C GLN A 53 -12.01 -20.79 -11.69
N ARG A 54 -13.07 -20.53 -10.91
CA ARG A 54 -14.17 -21.49 -10.68
C ARG A 54 -15.06 -21.68 -11.91
N LEU A 55 -15.26 -20.63 -12.70
CA LEU A 55 -16.05 -20.67 -13.94
C LEU A 55 -15.26 -21.25 -15.13
N GLY A 56 -13.94 -21.07 -15.16
CA GLY A 56 -13.06 -21.61 -16.22
C GLY A 56 -13.18 -23.12 -16.52
N PRO A 57 -13.33 -24.02 -15.54
CA PRO A 57 -13.55 -25.45 -15.79
C PRO A 57 -14.96 -25.78 -16.31
N GLU A 58 -15.99 -24.99 -15.96
CA GLU A 58 -17.36 -25.19 -16.44
C GLU A 58 -17.51 -24.77 -17.92
N MET A 59 -16.77 -23.76 -18.38
CA MET A 59 -16.73 -23.34 -19.78
C MET A 59 -15.94 -24.30 -20.70
N ARG A 60 -15.14 -25.20 -20.12
CA ARG A 60 -14.27 -26.16 -20.83
C ARG A 60 -14.90 -27.55 -20.98
N ARG A 61 -16.05 -27.79 -20.35
CA ARG A 61 -16.95 -28.90 -20.69
C ARG A 61 -17.82 -28.52 -21.88
#